data_AF-L7U2T6-F1
#
_entry.id   AF-L7U2T6-F1
#
_cell.length_a   1.000
_cell.length_b   1.000
_cell.length_c   1.000
_cell.angle_alpha   90.00
_cell.angle_beta   90.00
_cell.angle_gamma   90.00
#
_symmetry.space_group_name_H-M   'P 1'
#
loop_
_entity.id
_entity.type
_entity.pdbx_description
1 polymer ?
#
loop_
_entity_poly.entity_id
_entity_poly.type
_entity_poly.pdbx_seq_one_letter_code
_entity_poly.pdbx_strand_id
1 'polypeptide(L)'
;MNLRLDWLRTAVVAAVLGLTACSGGGTGEEPGVLESSEAALCTVEQTCASGTPVTCSSATSACQSSPDNGGWVECDGVRTTCPPPCTCGTTQYTSTRYGEGAGCGAAMSQARTLLAQTVAARCPAGSCTVSQDLLDCEPLGPSRLDGFRATITRTYTCKEPLNCR
;
A
#
# COMPACT_ATOMS: atom_id res chain seq x y z
N MET A 1 41.96 -27.72 28.51
CA MET A 1 41.61 -27.83 29.94
C MET A 1 40.79 -26.60 30.29
N ASN A 2 39.46 -26.74 30.33
CA ASN A 2 38.66 -27.03 31.53
C ASN A 2 38.16 -25.71 32.16
N LEU A 3 36.92 -25.49 32.56
CA LEU A 3 35.65 -26.24 32.52
C LEU A 3 34.58 -25.32 33.16
N ARG A 4 33.31 -25.50 32.75
CA ARG A 4 32.04 -25.36 33.51
C ARG A 4 31.36 -23.98 33.63
N LEU A 5 30.09 -23.85 33.20
CA LEU A 5 28.79 -24.36 33.76
C LEU A 5 28.35 -23.45 34.92
N ASP A 6 27.34 -22.60 34.77
CA ASP A 6 25.90 -22.81 35.06
C ASP A 6 25.23 -21.43 34.79
N TRP A 7 23.96 -21.21 34.44
CA TRP A 7 22.75 -21.93 34.83
C TRP A 7 21.54 -21.47 33.99
N LEU A 8 20.53 -22.35 34.00
CA LEU A 8 19.21 -22.27 33.39
C LEU A 8 18.41 -21.01 33.74
N ARG A 9 17.58 -20.53 32.79
CA ARG A 9 16.18 -20.18 33.07
C ARG A 9 15.24 -20.57 31.93
N THR A 10 14.38 -21.52 32.30
CA THR A 10 13.19 -22.06 31.66
C THR A 10 12.10 -20.99 31.47
N ALA A 11 11.42 -20.98 30.32
CA ALA A 11 10.02 -20.57 30.21
C ALA A 11 9.39 -21.22 28.96
N VAL A 12 8.63 -22.28 29.20
CA VAL A 12 7.75 -22.97 28.25
C VAL A 12 6.46 -22.16 28.16
N VAL A 13 6.03 -21.78 26.94
CA VAL A 13 4.65 -21.36 26.68
C VAL A 13 4.13 -22.11 25.46
N ALA A 14 2.87 -22.51 25.60
CA ALA A 14 2.23 -23.67 25.03
C ALA A 14 1.92 -23.60 23.52
N ALA A 15 1.75 -24.80 22.99
CA ALA A 15 1.38 -25.18 21.64
C ALA A 15 0.01 -24.65 21.19
N VAL A 16 -0.09 -24.35 19.88
CA VAL A 16 -1.25 -24.67 19.05
C VAL A 16 -0.73 -25.29 17.75
N LEU A 17 -0.70 -26.62 17.71
CA LEU A 17 -0.51 -27.40 16.48
C LEU A 17 -1.85 -27.47 15.74
N GLY A 18 -1.96 -26.77 14.63
CA GLY A 18 -3.00 -27.02 13.63
C GLY A 18 -2.58 -28.15 12.70
N LEU A 19 -2.59 -29.39 13.20
CA LEU A 19 -2.45 -30.61 12.39
C LEU A 19 -3.85 -31.00 11.88
N THR A 20 -4.16 -30.75 10.61
CA THR A 20 -5.21 -31.50 9.91
C THR A 20 -4.58 -32.76 9.33
N ALA A 21 -4.60 -33.83 10.12
CA ALA A 21 -4.36 -35.18 9.65
C ALA A 21 -5.56 -35.65 8.81
N CYS A 22 -5.32 -36.01 7.55
CA CYS A 22 -6.24 -36.83 6.77
C CYS A 22 -5.88 -38.30 7.05
N SER A 23 -6.76 -39.03 7.75
CA SER A 23 -6.56 -40.44 8.09
C SER A 23 -7.72 -41.30 7.59
N GLY A 24 -7.36 -42.40 6.89
CA GLY A 24 -8.18 -43.60 6.68
C GLY A 24 -8.53 -43.84 5.21
N GLY A 25 -8.26 -44.97 4.57
CA GLY A 25 -7.72 -46.27 4.98
C GLY A 25 -8.01 -47.31 3.88
N GLY A 26 -7.36 -48.48 3.93
CA GLY A 26 -7.82 -49.70 3.24
C GLY A 26 -6.97 -50.18 2.04
N THR A 27 -6.26 -51.28 2.25
CA THR A 27 -5.68 -52.16 1.22
C THR A 27 -6.76 -52.96 0.49
N GLY A 28 -6.77 -52.89 -0.85
CA GLY A 28 -7.53 -53.77 -1.75
C GLY A 28 -7.16 -53.51 -3.21
N GLU A 29 -6.91 -54.57 -3.97
CA GLU A 29 -6.41 -54.63 -5.35
C GLU A 29 -6.94 -53.58 -6.38
N GLU A 30 -6.05 -53.13 -7.29
CA GLU A 30 -6.30 -52.28 -8.48
C GLU A 30 -7.13 -53.02 -9.56
N PRO A 31 -7.91 -52.35 -10.45
CA PRO A 31 -7.35 -51.51 -11.53
C PRO A 31 -8.18 -50.28 -11.97
N GLY A 32 -7.48 -49.18 -12.25
CA GLY A 32 -7.74 -48.26 -13.35
C GLY A 32 -9.04 -47.46 -13.40
N VAL A 33 -9.00 -46.22 -12.91
CA VAL A 33 -9.63 -45.05 -13.58
C VAL A 33 -8.67 -43.87 -13.49
N LEU A 34 -8.56 -43.18 -14.62
CA LEU A 34 -7.57 -42.21 -15.03
C LEU A 34 -7.57 -40.90 -14.23
N GLU A 35 -6.40 -40.28 -14.22
CA GLU A 35 -6.15 -38.83 -14.26
C GLU A 35 -7.19 -37.91 -13.59
N SER A 36 -6.86 -37.45 -12.40
CA SER A 36 -6.92 -36.00 -12.20
C SER A 36 -5.66 -35.61 -11.45
N SER A 37 -4.63 -35.29 -12.24
CA SER A 37 -3.49 -34.50 -11.79
C SER A 37 -4.00 -33.13 -11.34
N GLU A 38 -4.58 -33.06 -10.16
CA GLU A 38 -4.65 -31.81 -9.41
C GLU A 38 -3.20 -31.53 -8.98
N ALA A 39 -2.44 -30.90 -9.89
CA ALA A 39 -1.18 -30.26 -9.54
C ALA A 39 -1.43 -29.52 -8.23
N ALA A 40 -0.69 -29.86 -7.17
CA ALA A 40 -0.95 -29.33 -5.84
C ALA A 40 -0.81 -27.80 -5.89
N LEU A 41 -1.93 -27.11 -6.09
CA LEU A 41 -2.02 -25.66 -6.22
C LEU A 41 -1.93 -25.07 -4.83
N CYS A 42 -0.73 -24.99 -4.30
CA CYS A 42 -0.50 -24.25 -3.10
C CYS A 42 -0.66 -22.76 -3.44
N THR A 43 -1.55 -22.07 -2.72
CA THR A 43 -1.78 -20.62 -2.85
C THR A 43 -1.77 -20.00 -1.47
N VAL A 44 -0.95 -18.97 -1.28
CA VAL A 44 -0.89 -18.18 -0.06
C VAL A 44 -1.09 -16.72 -0.38
N GLU A 45 -1.89 -16.05 0.44
CA GLU A 45 -2.13 -14.62 0.36
C GLU A 45 -1.78 -13.99 1.71
N GLN A 46 -1.09 -12.86 1.66
CA GLN A 46 -0.82 -12.04 2.82
C GLN A 46 -1.36 -10.64 2.56
N THR A 47 -2.28 -10.18 3.41
CA THR A 47 -2.67 -8.78 3.44
C THR A 47 -1.51 -7.97 4.03
N CYS A 48 -0.97 -7.03 3.27
CA CYS A 48 0.11 -6.17 3.72
C CYS A 48 -0.41 -5.00 4.55
N ALA A 49 0.46 -4.39 5.37
CA ALA A 49 0.13 -3.18 6.13
C ALA A 49 -0.23 -1.97 5.24
N SER A 50 0.15 -1.99 3.97
CA SER A 50 -0.26 -1.04 2.93
C SER A 50 -1.70 -1.22 2.43
N GLY A 51 -2.37 -2.31 2.81
CA GLY A 51 -3.71 -2.69 2.34
C GLY A 51 -3.71 -3.49 1.02
N THR A 52 -2.58 -3.55 0.32
CA THR A 52 -2.43 -4.36 -0.90
C THR A 52 -2.13 -5.81 -0.51
N PRO A 53 -2.91 -6.81 -0.98
CA PRO A 53 -2.56 -8.20 -0.79
C PRO A 53 -1.38 -8.57 -1.69
N VAL A 54 -0.46 -9.38 -1.18
CA VAL A 54 0.50 -10.13 -2.00
C VAL A 54 0.09 -11.59 -2.02
N THR A 55 0.03 -12.16 -3.21
CA THR A 55 -0.41 -13.54 -3.43
C THR A 55 0.68 -14.29 -4.16
N CYS A 56 0.84 -15.55 -3.82
CA CYS A 56 1.77 -16.45 -4.46
C CYS A 56 1.10 -17.81 -4.66
N SER A 57 1.26 -18.37 -5.86
CA SER A 57 0.67 -19.66 -6.25
C SER A 57 1.72 -20.55 -6.92
N SER A 58 1.74 -21.82 -6.54
CA SER A 58 2.66 -22.84 -7.07
C SER A 58 1.96 -24.17 -7.27
N ALA A 59 2.45 -24.96 -8.23
CA ALA A 59 1.97 -26.30 -8.57
C ALA A 59 2.69 -27.43 -7.79
N THR A 60 3.70 -27.12 -6.98
CA THR A 60 4.55 -28.13 -6.33
C THR A 60 3.98 -28.58 -4.98
N SER A 61 3.96 -27.70 -3.98
CA SER A 61 3.28 -27.82 -2.66
C SER A 61 3.88 -26.90 -1.58
N ALA A 62 4.98 -26.20 -1.86
CA ALA A 62 5.65 -25.35 -0.88
C ALA A 62 5.29 -23.88 -1.07
N CYS A 63 4.33 -23.39 -0.28
CA CYS A 63 4.15 -21.96 -0.05
C CYS A 63 4.07 -21.63 1.42
N GLN A 64 4.59 -20.47 1.75
CA GLN A 64 4.65 -19.95 3.09
C GLN A 64 4.27 -18.47 3.05
N SER A 65 3.62 -18.01 4.09
CA SER A 65 3.39 -16.59 4.32
C SER A 65 3.70 -16.28 5.76
N SER A 66 4.22 -15.09 6.03
CA SER A 66 4.37 -14.63 7.40
C SER A 66 4.19 -13.12 7.48
N PRO A 67 3.61 -12.61 8.59
CA PRO A 67 3.56 -11.17 8.88
C PRO A 67 4.92 -10.56 9.25
N ASP A 68 5.98 -11.36 9.40
CA ASP A 68 7.31 -10.88 9.81
C ASP A 68 7.88 -9.83 8.84
N ASN A 69 8.62 -8.85 9.39
CA ASN A 69 9.28 -7.79 8.62
C ASN A 69 8.35 -7.02 7.66
N GLY A 70 7.07 -6.86 8.03
CA GLY A 70 6.07 -6.14 7.23
C GLY A 70 5.21 -7.03 6.34
N GLY A 71 5.43 -8.35 6.36
CA GLY A 71 4.66 -9.33 5.62
C GLY A 71 5.42 -9.85 4.40
N TRP A 72 5.27 -11.14 4.10
CA TRP A 72 5.77 -11.74 2.86
C TRP A 72 5.01 -13.02 2.51
N VAL A 73 5.08 -13.38 1.24
CA VAL A 73 4.68 -14.68 0.70
C VAL A 73 5.87 -15.30 -0.02
N GLU A 74 6.00 -16.62 0.04
CA GLU A 74 7.07 -17.36 -0.62
C GLU A 74 6.45 -18.61 -1.25
N CYS A 75 6.76 -18.88 -2.52
CA CYS A 75 6.50 -20.18 -3.13
C CYS A 75 7.72 -20.63 -3.91
N ASP A 76 8.02 -21.93 -3.88
CA ASP A 76 9.18 -22.51 -4.57
C ASP A 76 10.51 -21.81 -4.25
N GLY A 77 10.64 -21.27 -3.04
CA GLY A 77 11.82 -20.51 -2.60
C GLY A 77 11.92 -19.08 -3.16
N VAL A 78 10.90 -18.59 -3.88
CA VAL A 78 10.80 -17.21 -4.35
C VAL A 78 9.99 -16.38 -3.37
N ARG A 79 10.66 -15.51 -2.62
CA ARG A 79 10.03 -14.63 -1.63
C ARG A 79 9.60 -13.30 -2.23
N THR A 80 8.33 -12.96 -2.06
CA THR A 80 7.74 -11.65 -2.35
C THR A 80 7.39 -10.97 -1.03
N THR A 81 8.10 -9.89 -0.70
CA THR A 81 7.83 -9.09 0.50
C THR A 81 6.73 -8.07 0.24
N CYS A 82 5.93 -7.83 1.27
CA CYS A 82 4.95 -6.76 1.28
C CYS A 82 5.61 -5.40 1.02
N PRO A 83 4.98 -4.55 0.20
CA PRO A 83 5.42 -3.18 0.07
C PRO A 83 5.21 -2.43 1.40
N PRO A 84 6.05 -1.44 1.72
CA PRO A 84 5.94 -0.66 2.95
C PRO A 84 4.54 -0.01 3.08
N PRO A 85 4.02 0.19 4.29
CA PRO A 85 2.71 0.82 4.47
C PRO A 85 2.69 2.22 3.87
N CYS A 86 1.56 2.60 3.27
CA CYS A 86 1.37 3.95 2.78
C CYS A 86 1.03 4.89 3.94
N THR A 87 2.07 5.44 4.57
CA THR A 87 1.92 6.55 5.51
C THR A 87 2.03 7.88 4.77
N CYS A 88 1.16 8.81 5.15
CA CYS A 88 1.33 10.20 4.77
C CYS A 88 2.39 10.78 5.70
N GLY A 89 3.42 11.43 5.14
CA GLY A 89 4.40 12.12 5.96
C GLY A 89 3.69 13.10 6.91
N THR A 90 4.21 13.28 8.12
CA THR A 90 3.64 14.24 9.10
C THR A 90 3.87 15.70 8.69
N THR A 91 4.74 15.93 7.70
CA THR A 91 5.05 17.27 7.22
C THR A 91 3.89 17.80 6.37
N GLN A 92 3.23 18.81 6.91
CA GLN A 92 2.19 19.55 6.23
C GLN A 92 2.80 20.71 5.45
N TYR A 93 2.34 20.87 4.21
CA TYR A 93 2.70 21.98 3.34
C TYR A 93 1.45 22.80 3.05
N THR A 94 1.60 24.11 3.01
CA THR A 94 0.58 25.02 2.52
C THR A 94 1.12 25.69 1.27
N SER A 95 0.31 25.74 0.21
CA SER A 95 0.67 26.43 -1.02
C SER A 95 -0.49 27.27 -1.51
N THR A 96 -0.19 28.52 -1.83
CA THR A 96 -1.15 29.46 -2.41
C THR A 96 -0.74 29.76 -3.85
N ARG A 97 -1.73 29.73 -4.75
CA ARG A 97 -1.57 30.13 -6.15
C ARG A 97 -2.73 31.00 -6.57
N TYR A 98 -2.46 31.86 -7.53
CA TYR A 98 -3.47 32.66 -8.18
C TYR A 98 -3.53 32.32 -9.66
N GLY A 99 -4.69 32.55 -10.25
CA GLY A 99 -4.93 32.51 -11.68
C GLY A 99 -5.80 33.68 -12.09
N GLU A 100 -5.74 34.05 -13.35
CA GLU A 100 -6.45 35.18 -13.92
C GLU A 100 -7.22 34.73 -15.17
N GLY A 101 -8.36 35.36 -15.44
CA GLY A 101 -9.12 35.03 -16.63
C GLY A 101 -10.34 35.91 -16.83
N ALA A 102 -11.00 35.76 -17.97
CA ALA A 102 -12.21 36.52 -18.32
C ALA A 102 -13.39 36.29 -17.35
N GLY A 103 -13.34 35.24 -16.53
CA GLY A 103 -14.33 34.93 -15.52
C GLY A 103 -13.71 34.12 -14.38
N CYS A 104 -14.36 34.11 -13.22
CA CYS A 104 -13.90 33.35 -12.05
C CYS A 104 -13.67 31.86 -12.34
N GLY A 105 -14.48 31.22 -13.20
CA GLY A 105 -14.27 29.82 -13.57
C GLY A 105 -12.95 29.58 -14.31
N ALA A 106 -12.58 30.50 -15.22
CA ALA A 106 -11.32 30.43 -15.95
C ALA A 106 -10.12 30.70 -15.02
N ALA A 107 -10.21 31.77 -14.21
CA ALA A 107 -9.21 32.11 -13.21
C ALA A 107 -8.97 30.98 -12.20
N MET A 108 -10.04 30.35 -11.70
CA MET A 108 -9.98 29.20 -10.81
C MET A 108 -9.33 27.98 -11.46
N SER A 109 -9.64 27.71 -12.73
CA SER A 109 -9.07 26.58 -13.47
C SER A 109 -7.55 26.75 -13.66
N GLN A 110 -7.11 27.97 -13.94
CA GLN A 110 -5.69 28.29 -14.02
C GLN A 110 -5.01 28.18 -12.64
N ALA A 111 -5.61 28.77 -11.59
CA ALA A 111 -5.10 28.71 -10.22
C ALA A 111 -4.93 27.25 -9.74
N ARG A 112 -5.91 26.39 -10.02
CA ARG A 112 -5.87 24.95 -9.72
C ARG A 112 -4.76 24.23 -10.47
N THR A 113 -4.56 24.54 -11.75
CA THR A 113 -3.48 23.94 -12.55
C THR A 113 -2.11 24.30 -11.97
N LEU A 114 -1.88 25.57 -11.66
CA LEU A 114 -0.61 26.04 -11.06
C LEU A 114 -0.37 25.45 -9.67
N LEU A 115 -1.44 25.31 -8.89
CA LEU A 115 -1.37 24.67 -7.58
C LEU A 115 -1.03 23.18 -7.71
N ALA A 116 -1.68 22.45 -8.63
CA ALA A 116 -1.39 21.05 -8.87
C ALA A 116 0.06 20.83 -9.30
N GLN A 117 0.61 21.68 -10.18
CA GLN A 117 2.02 21.64 -10.57
C GLN A 117 2.95 21.88 -9.37
N THR A 118 2.60 22.82 -8.48
CA THR A 118 3.37 23.09 -7.26
C THR A 118 3.37 21.91 -6.30
N VAL A 119 2.19 21.30 -6.10
CA VAL A 119 2.03 20.10 -5.28
C VAL A 119 2.83 18.95 -5.88
N ALA A 120 2.76 18.73 -7.19
CA ALA A 120 3.50 17.66 -7.87
C ALA A 120 5.03 17.85 -7.80
N ALA A 121 5.52 19.09 -7.88
CA ALA A 121 6.93 19.40 -7.71
C ALA A 121 7.42 19.13 -6.28
N ARG A 122 6.56 19.35 -5.27
CA ARG A 122 6.87 19.11 -3.86
C ARG A 122 6.70 17.64 -3.46
N CYS A 123 5.66 17.01 -3.98
CA CYS A 123 5.26 15.63 -3.72
C CYS A 123 5.15 14.88 -5.06
N PRO A 124 6.25 14.38 -5.63
CA PRO A 124 6.22 13.66 -6.92
C PRO A 124 5.39 12.37 -6.86
N ALA A 125 5.27 11.76 -5.68
CA ALA A 125 4.40 10.60 -5.44
C ALA A 125 2.90 10.97 -5.28
N GLY A 126 2.56 12.25 -5.25
CA GLY A 126 1.21 12.77 -4.98
C GLY A 126 1.00 13.21 -3.52
N SER A 127 -0.16 13.81 -3.26
CA SER A 127 -0.58 14.22 -1.92
C SER A 127 -1.53 13.21 -1.30
N CYS A 128 -1.45 13.10 0.02
CA CYS A 128 -2.10 12.06 0.79
C CYS A 128 -3.44 12.52 1.39
N THR A 129 -3.46 13.77 1.88
CA THR A 129 -4.67 14.43 2.39
C THR A 129 -4.70 15.87 1.90
N VAL A 130 -5.85 16.33 1.42
CA VAL A 130 -6.15 17.74 1.16
C VAL A 130 -7.11 18.18 2.26
N SER A 131 -6.63 18.97 3.23
CA SER A 131 -7.45 19.32 4.38
C SER A 131 -8.28 20.58 4.17
N GLN A 132 -7.80 21.52 3.36
CA GLN A 132 -8.47 22.80 3.13
C GLN A 132 -8.12 23.33 1.75
N ASP A 133 -9.14 23.69 0.99
CA ASP A 133 -9.05 24.56 -0.18
C ASP A 133 -9.79 25.86 0.18
N LEU A 134 -9.05 26.94 0.43
CA LEU A 134 -9.64 28.28 0.43
C LEU A 134 -9.64 28.78 -1.00
N LEU A 135 -10.83 29.12 -1.50
CA LEU A 135 -11.05 29.68 -2.82
C LEU A 135 -11.58 31.08 -2.64
N ASP A 136 -10.89 32.04 -3.25
CA ASP A 136 -11.37 33.41 -3.39
C ASP A 136 -11.35 33.80 -4.86
N CYS A 137 -12.30 34.63 -5.27
CA CYS A 137 -12.30 35.19 -6.61
C CYS A 137 -12.83 36.62 -6.60
N GLU A 138 -12.02 37.53 -7.11
CA GLU A 138 -12.26 38.95 -7.11
C GLU A 138 -12.13 39.52 -8.53
N PRO A 139 -12.95 40.51 -8.91
CA PRO A 139 -12.75 41.24 -10.15
C PRO A 139 -11.46 42.06 -10.08
N LEU A 140 -10.71 42.12 -11.18
CA LEU A 140 -9.46 42.89 -11.26
C LEU A 140 -9.69 44.40 -11.46
N GLY A 141 -10.90 44.79 -11.86
CA GLY A 141 -11.27 46.16 -12.12
C GLY A 141 -12.79 46.37 -12.12
N PRO A 142 -13.25 47.61 -12.36
CA PRO A 142 -14.66 47.96 -12.33
C PRO A 142 -15.45 47.38 -13.52
N SER A 143 -14.79 46.98 -14.60
CA SER A 143 -15.40 46.39 -15.78
C SER A 143 -15.28 44.86 -15.75
N ARG A 144 -16.30 44.17 -16.28
CA ARG A 144 -16.23 42.72 -16.51
C ARG A 144 -15.18 42.32 -17.55
N LEU A 145 -14.70 43.28 -18.34
CA LEU A 145 -13.63 43.06 -19.32
C LEU A 145 -12.23 43.09 -18.69
N ASP A 146 -12.10 43.63 -17.47
CA ASP A 146 -10.81 43.69 -16.75
C ASP A 146 -10.40 42.30 -16.24
N GLY A 147 -11.33 41.34 -16.25
CA GLY A 147 -11.12 39.97 -15.83
C GLY A 147 -11.24 39.78 -14.31
N PHE A 148 -10.88 38.59 -13.88
CA PHE A 148 -10.99 38.12 -12.51
C PHE A 148 -9.69 37.46 -12.10
N ARG A 149 -9.32 37.64 -10.84
CA ARG A 149 -8.26 36.90 -10.16
C ARG A 149 -8.92 35.91 -9.22
N ALA A 150 -8.49 34.66 -9.29
CA ALA A 150 -8.86 33.64 -8.33
C ALA A 150 -7.64 33.20 -7.54
N THR A 151 -7.77 33.14 -6.22
CA THR A 151 -6.73 32.64 -5.32
C THR A 151 -7.18 31.32 -4.73
N ILE A 152 -6.31 30.31 -4.82
CA ILE A 152 -6.50 29.02 -4.16
C ILE A 152 -5.36 28.76 -3.18
N THR A 153 -5.71 28.45 -1.94
CA THR A 153 -4.76 27.99 -0.92
C THR A 153 -5.08 26.57 -0.53
N ARG A 154 -4.09 25.68 -0.66
CA ARG A 154 -4.22 24.27 -0.30
C ARG A 154 -3.22 23.85 0.75
N THR A 155 -3.71 23.15 1.76
CA THR A 155 -2.89 22.47 2.76
C THR A 155 -2.87 20.97 2.49
N TYR A 156 -1.68 20.38 2.37
CA TYR A 156 -1.47 18.99 1.95
C TYR A 156 -0.28 18.32 2.63
N THR A 157 -0.29 16.99 2.69
CA THR A 157 0.84 16.14 3.12
C THR A 157 1.32 15.28 1.95
N CYS A 158 2.64 15.11 1.79
CA CYS A 158 3.19 14.25 0.75
C CYS A 158 3.01 12.77 1.12
N LYS A 159 2.79 11.93 0.11
CA LYS A 159 2.84 10.48 0.25
C LYS A 159 4.28 9.96 0.17
N GLU A 160 4.58 8.91 0.93
CA GLU A 160 5.80 8.12 0.81
C GLU A 160 5.70 7.15 -0.42
N PRO A 161 6.77 6.46 -0.86
CA PRO A 161 7.09 6.15 -2.28
C PRO A 161 6.15 5.17 -3.02
N LEU A 162 6.49 4.97 -4.32
CA LEU A 162 5.77 4.35 -5.46
C LEU A 162 4.64 3.33 -5.23
N ASN A 163 4.71 2.50 -4.19
CA ASN A 163 3.72 1.46 -3.86
C ASN A 163 2.38 2.03 -3.32
N CYS A 164 2.14 3.29 -3.60
CA CYS A 164 1.19 4.17 -2.96
C CYS A 164 0.36 4.93 -3.99
N ARG A 165 0.16 4.37 -5.18
CA ARG A 165 -0.68 4.96 -6.24
C ARG A 165 -1.95 4.15 -6.42
#